data_AF-K1YMQ3-F1
#
_entry.id   AF-K1YMQ3-F1
#
_cell.length_a   1.000
_cell.length_b   1.000
_cell.length_c   1.000
_cell.angle_alpha   90.00
_cell.angle_beta   90.00
_cell.angle_gamma   90.00
#
_symmetry.space_group_name_H-M   'P 1'
#
loop_
_entity.id
_entity.type
_entity.pdbx_description
1 polymer ?
#
loop_
_entity_poly.entity_id
_entity_poly.type
_entity_poly.pdbx_seq_one_letter_code
_entity_poly.pdbx_strand_id
1 'polypeptide(L)'
;GLAVGTEFVVYKEGEIIKHPKTGEVLDVEKIQTGQIRITKVDSNVAIGDILSEVGEGIRYGQMVKSVQASEVKAGHRPPPVAGPSAAPAYFRKEQNDYNLLRNGDFEAGLGFWGKGQYGDKGVWWNSGNCRSNVFAQKGSGRDGNAALYISNPTPRGPNVFGTTVQQLAIQPGKEYYITLFAKGKGLASGGAINISVDPAWKIRPIHLPANG
;
A
#
# COMPACT_ATOMS: atom_id res chain seq x y z
N GLY A 1 14.62 19.61 3.35
CA GLY A 1 14.18 18.48 4.18
C GLY A 1 12.70 18.62 4.44
N LEU A 2 11.97 17.51 4.56
CA LEU A 2 10.53 17.49 4.82
C LEU A 2 10.25 17.76 6.30
N ALA A 3 9.35 18.70 6.61
CA ALA A 3 8.99 19.04 7.99
C ALA A 3 7.51 18.76 8.28
N VAL A 4 7.18 18.43 9.53
CA VAL A 4 5.79 18.41 9.99
C VAL A 4 5.16 19.80 9.80
N GLY A 5 3.92 19.83 9.33
CA GLY A 5 3.21 21.05 8.95
C GLY A 5 3.42 21.49 7.50
N THR A 6 4.31 20.84 6.74
CA THR A 6 4.50 21.16 5.32
C THR A 6 3.26 20.76 4.52
N GLU A 7 2.81 21.65 3.63
CA GLU A 7 1.70 21.40 2.73
C GLU A 7 2.16 21.09 1.32
N PHE A 8 1.43 20.19 0.67
CA PHE A 8 1.67 19.79 -0.70
C PHE A 8 0.39 19.85 -1.51
N VAL A 9 0.52 20.29 -2.76
CA VAL A 9 -0.49 20.07 -3.79
C VAL A 9 -0.22 18.73 -4.44
N VAL A 10 -1.26 17.90 -4.55
CA VAL A 10 -1.23 16.61 -5.22
C VAL A 10 -1.74 16.76 -6.65
N TYR A 11 -1.06 16.15 -7.60
CA TYR A 11 -1.42 16.19 -9.02
C TYR A 11 -1.15 14.86 -9.72
N LYS A 12 -1.92 14.59 -10.78
CA LYS A 12 -1.67 13.50 -11.74
C LYS A 12 -1.23 14.06 -13.08
N GLU A 13 -0.45 13.26 -13.80
CA GLU A 13 -0.15 13.52 -15.21
C GLU A 13 -1.37 13.14 -16.05
N GLY A 14 -1.81 14.06 -16.89
CA GLY A 14 -2.92 13.93 -17.84
C GLY A 14 -2.43 13.50 -19.22
N GLU A 15 -3.10 13.97 -20.27
CA GLU A 15 -2.73 13.58 -21.62
C GLU A 15 -1.39 14.18 -22.06
N ILE A 16 -0.67 13.42 -22.89
CA ILE A 16 0.59 13.85 -23.50
C ILE A 16 0.25 14.73 -24.70
N ILE A 17 0.61 16.00 -24.63
CA ILE A 17 0.45 16.94 -25.73
C ILE A 17 1.63 16.72 -26.69
N LYS A 18 1.34 16.23 -27.90
CA LYS A 18 2.34 15.99 -28.94
C LYS A 18 2.24 17.01 -30.05
N HIS A 19 3.37 17.37 -30.64
CA HIS A 19 3.36 18.22 -31.82
C HIS A 19 2.72 17.46 -32.99
N PRO A 20 1.67 18.00 -33.64
CA PRO A 20 0.86 17.25 -34.60
C PRO A 20 1.62 16.85 -35.87
N LYS A 21 2.78 17.48 -36.15
CA LYS A 21 3.62 17.13 -37.31
C LYS A 21 4.81 16.24 -36.99
N THR A 22 5.40 16.33 -35.80
CA THR A 22 6.66 15.61 -35.47
C THR A 22 6.43 14.43 -34.53
N GLY A 23 5.27 14.36 -33.87
CA GLY A 23 5.00 13.31 -32.88
C GLY A 23 5.82 13.45 -31.59
N GLU A 24 6.67 14.48 -31.50
CA GLU A 24 7.44 14.79 -30.30
C GLU A 24 6.52 15.24 -29.18
N VAL A 25 6.84 14.81 -27.97
CA VAL A 25 6.14 15.22 -26.75
C VAL A 25 6.51 16.66 -26.43
N LEU A 26 5.54 17.56 -26.48
CA LEU A 26 5.71 18.96 -26.15
C LEU A 26 5.50 19.22 -24.67
N ASP A 27 4.46 18.62 -24.09
CA ASP A 27 4.14 18.83 -22.68
C ASP A 27 3.27 17.69 -22.13
N VAL A 28 3.23 17.57 -20.80
CA VAL A 28 2.38 16.62 -20.08
C VAL A 28 1.45 17.43 -19.18
N GLU A 29 0.15 17.29 -19.41
CA GLU A 29 -0.85 18.00 -18.61
C GLU A 29 -0.72 17.62 -17.13
N LYS A 30 -0.85 18.61 -16.23
CA LYS A 30 -0.85 18.37 -14.78
C LYS A 30 -2.21 18.71 -14.22
N ILE A 31 -2.93 17.69 -13.77
CA ILE A 31 -4.28 17.83 -13.22
C ILE A 31 -4.17 17.79 -11.70
N GLN A 32 -4.47 18.90 -11.04
CA GLN A 32 -4.52 18.96 -9.58
C GLN A 32 -5.67 18.09 -9.05
N THR A 33 -5.36 17.26 -8.06
CA THR A 33 -6.31 16.30 -7.48
C THR A 33 -6.58 16.55 -6.00
N GLY A 34 -5.73 17.34 -5.32
CA GLY A 34 -6.01 17.76 -3.95
C GLY A 34 -4.82 18.41 -3.24
N GLN A 35 -4.93 18.52 -1.92
CA GLN A 35 -3.90 19.06 -1.03
C GLN A 35 -3.75 18.17 0.21
N ILE A 36 -2.52 18.01 0.67
CA ILE A 36 -2.19 17.26 1.89
C ILE A 36 -1.29 18.09 2.82
N ARG A 37 -1.38 17.82 4.12
CA ARG A 37 -0.50 18.39 5.15
C ARG A 37 0.23 17.28 5.87
N ILE A 38 1.55 17.37 5.95
CA ILE A 38 2.37 16.41 6.69
C ILE A 38 2.13 16.56 8.20
N THR A 39 1.76 15.47 8.87
CA THR A 39 1.54 15.39 10.31
C THR A 39 2.65 14.65 11.03
N LYS A 40 3.37 13.77 10.33
CA LYS A 40 4.52 13.04 10.90
C LYS A 40 5.58 12.81 9.83
N VAL A 41 6.84 13.02 10.20
CA VAL A 41 8.00 12.70 9.36
C VAL A 41 8.80 11.60 10.05
N ASP A 42 9.10 10.54 9.30
CA ASP A 42 10.01 9.45 9.67
C ASP A 42 11.18 9.44 8.66
N SER A 43 12.13 8.53 8.86
CA SER A 43 13.41 8.44 8.14
C SER A 43 13.26 8.50 6.61
N ASN A 44 12.27 7.77 6.05
CA ASN A 44 12.05 7.67 4.60
C ASN A 44 10.58 7.86 4.20
N VAL A 45 9.70 8.15 5.14
CA VAL A 45 8.25 8.22 4.93
C VAL A 45 7.70 9.38 5.71
N ALA A 46 6.74 10.09 5.14
CA ALA A 46 5.92 11.04 5.88
C ALA A 46 4.45 10.67 5.78
N ILE A 47 3.75 10.90 6.87
CA ILE A 47 2.31 10.73 7.01
C ILE A 47 1.70 12.12 7.01
N GLY A 48 0.57 12.27 6.33
CA GLY A 48 -0.16 13.52 6.28
C GLY A 48 -1.66 13.31 6.16
N ASP A 49 -2.38 14.36 6.50
CA ASP A 49 -3.83 14.44 6.37
C ASP A 49 -4.18 15.10 5.04
N ILE A 50 -5.27 14.66 4.42
CA ILE A 50 -5.83 15.31 3.24
C ILE A 50 -6.58 16.57 3.69
N LEU A 51 -6.19 17.73 3.14
CA LEU A 51 -6.84 19.01 3.39
C LEU A 51 -8.00 19.26 2.43
N SER A 52 -7.85 18.88 1.16
CA SER A 52 -8.88 19.03 0.13
C SER A 52 -8.67 18.05 -1.02
N GLU A 53 -9.76 17.73 -1.71
CA GLU A 53 -9.78 16.90 -2.91
C GLU A 53 -10.56 17.58 -4.03
N VAL A 54 -10.13 17.36 -5.26
CA VAL A 54 -10.74 17.96 -6.46
C VAL A 54 -10.86 16.88 -7.54
N GLY A 55 -11.96 16.91 -8.30
CA GLY A 55 -12.21 15.96 -9.38
C GLY A 55 -12.30 14.51 -8.88
N GLU A 56 -11.43 13.63 -9.39
CA GLU A 56 -11.38 12.20 -9.05
C GLU A 56 -10.70 11.89 -7.70
N GLY A 57 -10.30 12.92 -6.95
CA GLY A 57 -9.66 12.81 -5.65
C GLY A 57 -8.18 12.41 -5.69
N ILE A 58 -7.57 12.37 -4.51
CA ILE A 58 -6.16 12.01 -4.33
C ILE A 58 -6.01 10.50 -4.42
N ARG A 59 -5.07 10.03 -5.23
CA ARG A 59 -4.82 8.61 -5.47
C ARG A 59 -3.35 8.25 -5.27
N TYR A 60 -3.09 6.99 -4.94
CA TYR A 60 -1.74 6.47 -4.85
C TYR A 60 -0.98 6.61 -6.18
N GLY A 61 0.32 6.93 -6.10
CA GLY A 61 1.18 7.15 -7.26
C GLY A 61 1.11 8.55 -7.86
N GLN A 62 0.23 9.41 -7.34
CA GLN A 62 0.21 10.82 -7.72
C GLN A 62 1.40 11.57 -7.13
N MET A 63 1.79 12.63 -7.84
CA MET A 63 2.95 13.44 -7.49
C MET A 63 2.54 14.55 -6.52
N VAL A 64 3.50 14.99 -5.71
CA VAL A 64 3.31 16.07 -4.74
C VAL A 64 4.28 17.21 -5.01
N LYS A 65 3.80 18.45 -4.99
CA LYS A 65 4.62 19.66 -5.09
C LYS A 65 4.43 20.49 -3.84
N SER A 66 5.54 20.87 -3.22
CA SER A 66 5.51 21.73 -2.04
C SER A 66 4.88 23.07 -2.41
N VAL A 67 3.92 23.51 -1.60
CA VAL A 67 3.36 24.85 -1.72
C VAL A 67 4.36 25.77 -1.04
N GLN A 68 5.23 26.43 -1.82
CA GLN A 68 5.95 27.58 -1.29
C GLN A 68 4.90 28.61 -0.88
N ALA A 69 5.06 29.21 0.30
CA ALA A 69 4.04 29.98 1.01
C ALA A 69 3.57 31.29 0.33
N SER A 70 3.62 31.39 -1.00
CA SER A 70 3.33 32.58 -1.79
C SER A 70 2.21 32.42 -2.83
N GLU A 71 1.53 31.27 -2.93
CA GLU A 71 0.41 31.07 -3.89
C GLU A 71 -0.93 30.67 -3.26
N VAL A 72 -1.23 31.13 -2.05
CA VAL A 72 -2.62 31.15 -1.55
C VAL A 72 -3.19 32.54 -1.81
N LYS A 73 -3.66 32.81 -3.04
CA LYS A 73 -4.49 33.99 -3.31
C LYS A 73 -5.91 33.75 -2.77
N ALA A 74 -6.33 34.72 -1.96
CA ALA A 74 -7.53 34.77 -1.16
C ALA A 74 -8.85 34.56 -1.93
N GLY A 75 -9.80 33.86 -1.31
CA GLY A 75 -11.18 33.79 -1.78
C GLY A 75 -12.14 33.20 -0.75
N HIS A 76 -12.72 34.08 0.08
CA HIS A 76 -13.96 33.93 0.88
C HIS A 76 -14.01 32.95 2.07
N ARG A 77 -13.93 33.52 3.30
CA ARG A 77 -14.52 32.94 4.52
C ARG A 77 -16.02 33.28 4.58
N PRO A 78 -16.86 32.35 5.08
CA PRO A 78 -17.98 32.71 5.95
C PRO A 78 -17.62 32.46 7.44
N PRO A 79 -18.34 33.11 8.38
CA PRO A 79 -17.96 33.22 9.79
C PRO A 79 -18.18 31.93 10.60
N PRO A 80 -17.60 31.82 11.81
CA PRO A 80 -17.74 30.64 12.65
C PRO A 80 -19.13 30.62 13.30
N VAL A 81 -19.91 29.57 13.05
CA VAL A 81 -21.12 29.27 13.84
C VAL A 81 -20.82 28.07 14.72
N ALA A 82 -21.05 28.23 16.02
CA ALA A 82 -20.72 27.29 17.08
C ALA A 82 -21.76 26.16 17.21
N GLY A 83 -21.25 24.91 17.30
CA GLY A 83 -21.81 23.76 18.04
C GLY A 83 -22.75 22.80 17.27
N PRO A 84 -22.89 21.51 17.69
CA PRO A 84 -22.17 20.79 18.74
C PRO A 84 -21.22 19.68 18.21
N SER A 85 -20.31 19.29 19.09
CA SER A 85 -19.48 18.09 19.03
C SER A 85 -20.28 16.84 18.65
N ALA A 86 -19.99 16.28 17.48
CA ALA A 86 -20.21 14.88 17.17
C ALA A 86 -18.87 14.32 16.74
N ALA A 87 -18.37 13.31 17.46
CA ALA A 87 -17.16 12.59 17.11
C ALA A 87 -17.23 12.16 15.63
N PRO A 88 -16.17 12.36 14.82
CA PRO A 88 -16.24 11.99 13.42
C PRO A 88 -16.45 10.48 13.33
N ALA A 89 -17.52 10.11 12.64
CA ALA A 89 -17.86 8.74 12.30
C ALA A 89 -16.61 8.05 11.72
N TYR A 90 -16.25 6.93 12.34
CA TYR A 90 -15.18 6.06 11.87
C TYR A 90 -15.37 5.75 10.39
N PHE A 91 -14.32 6.06 9.62
CA PHE A 91 -14.09 5.75 8.22
C PHE A 91 -14.96 4.61 7.68
N ARG A 92 -15.92 4.96 6.82
CA ARG A 92 -16.49 4.01 5.87
C ARG A 92 -15.41 3.73 4.83
N LYS A 93 -14.72 2.59 4.94
CA LYS A 93 -13.80 2.10 3.90
C LYS A 93 -14.63 1.92 2.62
N GLU A 94 -14.59 2.89 1.72
CA GLU A 94 -14.89 2.61 0.32
C GLU A 94 -13.85 1.59 -0.14
N GLN A 95 -14.36 0.43 -0.54
CA GLN A 95 -13.58 -0.67 -1.05
C GLN A 95 -12.92 -0.18 -2.34
N ASN A 96 -11.63 0.17 -2.24
CA ASN A 96 -10.81 0.65 -3.36
C ASN A 96 -10.98 -0.28 -4.58
N ASP A 97 -11.68 0.18 -5.63
CA ASP A 97 -11.89 -0.54 -6.90
C ASP A 97 -10.57 -0.82 -7.68
N TYR A 98 -9.42 -0.42 -7.12
CA TYR A 98 -8.09 -0.53 -7.74
C TYR A 98 -7.12 -1.48 -7.02
N ASN A 99 -7.42 -1.93 -5.80
CA ASN A 99 -6.58 -2.94 -5.15
C ASN A 99 -6.99 -4.32 -5.65
N LEU A 100 -6.14 -4.92 -6.48
CA LEU A 100 -6.37 -6.29 -6.97
C LEU A 100 -6.42 -7.30 -5.81
N LEU A 101 -5.71 -7.02 -4.71
CA LEU A 101 -5.68 -7.86 -3.53
C LEU A 101 -6.94 -7.65 -2.70
N ARG A 102 -7.73 -8.71 -2.56
CA ARG A 102 -8.87 -8.79 -1.67
C ARG A 102 -8.40 -9.04 -0.24
N ASN A 103 -8.84 -8.20 0.70
CA ASN A 103 -8.54 -8.37 2.13
C ASN A 103 -7.02 -8.51 2.40
N GLY A 104 -6.24 -7.60 1.79
CA GLY A 104 -4.80 -7.44 2.05
C GLY A 104 -4.47 -6.83 3.41
N ASP A 105 -5.47 -6.27 4.08
CA ASP A 105 -5.43 -5.75 5.44
C ASP A 105 -5.77 -6.80 6.50
N PHE A 106 -6.26 -7.98 6.09
CA PHE A 106 -6.60 -9.12 6.94
C PHE A 106 -7.73 -8.89 7.95
N GLU A 107 -8.50 -7.80 7.81
CA GLU A 107 -9.60 -7.45 8.71
C GLU A 107 -10.74 -8.47 8.65
N ALA A 108 -10.96 -9.07 7.48
CA ALA A 108 -11.93 -10.15 7.28
C ALA A 108 -11.32 -11.55 7.51
N GLY A 109 -10.18 -11.63 8.22
CA GLY A 109 -9.48 -12.88 8.49
C GLY A 109 -8.73 -13.41 7.26
N LEU A 110 -8.72 -14.73 7.10
CA LEU A 110 -7.96 -15.40 6.04
C LEU A 110 -8.83 -15.97 4.90
N GLY A 111 -10.15 -15.79 4.92
CA GLY A 111 -11.06 -16.44 3.97
C GLY A 111 -10.88 -16.04 2.49
N PHE A 112 -10.26 -14.90 2.22
CA PHE A 112 -9.95 -14.42 0.86
C PHE A 112 -8.59 -14.90 0.35
N TRP A 113 -7.82 -15.56 1.21
CA TRP A 113 -6.51 -16.10 0.88
C TRP A 113 -6.66 -17.59 0.57
N GLY A 114 -5.91 -18.02 -0.44
CA GLY A 114 -6.06 -19.32 -1.05
C GLY A 114 -5.07 -20.36 -0.54
N LYS A 115 -5.21 -21.53 -1.15
CA LYS A 115 -4.31 -22.66 -0.98
C LYS A 115 -2.94 -22.24 -1.49
N GLY A 116 -1.88 -22.47 -0.70
CA GLY A 116 -0.51 -22.12 -1.09
C GLY A 116 -0.16 -22.67 -2.47
N GLN A 117 0.92 -22.17 -3.10
CA GLN A 117 1.21 -22.38 -4.53
C GLN A 117 1.04 -23.83 -5.04
N TYR A 118 1.38 -24.82 -4.22
CA TYR A 118 1.29 -26.25 -4.54
C TYR A 118 0.37 -27.04 -3.58
N GLY A 119 -0.41 -26.33 -2.76
CA GLY A 119 -1.33 -26.93 -1.81
C GLY A 119 -2.72 -27.13 -2.41
N ASP A 120 -3.39 -28.20 -1.99
CA ASP A 120 -4.76 -28.54 -2.42
C ASP A 120 -5.82 -28.21 -1.35
N LYS A 121 -5.41 -27.85 -0.12
CA LYS A 121 -6.30 -27.60 1.03
C LYS A 121 -5.76 -26.51 1.96
N GLY A 122 -6.70 -25.79 2.61
CA GLY A 122 -6.41 -24.77 3.62
C GLY A 122 -5.86 -23.46 3.06
N VAL A 123 -5.84 -22.42 3.88
CA VAL A 123 -5.31 -21.09 3.52
C VAL A 123 -3.77 -21.05 3.63
N TRP A 124 -3.17 -22.07 4.23
CA TRP A 124 -1.74 -22.17 4.47
C TRP A 124 -1.28 -23.59 4.23
N TRP A 125 -0.29 -23.73 3.35
CA TRP A 125 0.25 -25.02 2.99
C TRP A 125 1.72 -25.12 3.39
N ASN A 126 2.04 -26.18 4.14
CA ASN A 126 3.40 -26.49 4.58
C ASN A 126 4.00 -27.59 3.68
N SER A 127 5.23 -27.37 3.21
CA SER A 127 6.04 -28.31 2.45
C SER A 127 7.21 -28.83 3.29
N GLY A 128 7.70 -30.04 2.99
CA GLY A 128 8.97 -30.56 3.50
C GLY A 128 9.04 -30.65 5.03
N ASN A 129 7.97 -31.08 5.69
CA ASN A 129 7.85 -31.10 7.16
C ASN A 129 7.96 -29.73 7.84
N CYS A 130 7.71 -28.63 7.10
CA CYS A 130 7.55 -27.31 7.69
C CYS A 130 6.41 -27.33 8.73
N ARG A 131 6.67 -26.77 9.91
CA ARG A 131 5.72 -26.67 11.03
C ARG A 131 5.31 -25.22 11.26
N SER A 132 5.19 -24.45 10.17
CA SER A 132 4.78 -23.07 10.26
C SER A 132 3.27 -22.93 10.41
N ASN A 133 2.84 -21.88 11.11
CA ASN A 133 1.45 -21.56 11.35
C ASN A 133 1.17 -20.13 10.90
N VAL A 134 -0.09 -19.89 10.52
CA VAL A 134 -0.58 -18.58 10.12
C VAL A 134 -1.94 -18.28 10.72
N PHE A 135 -2.19 -17.02 11.04
CA PHE A 135 -3.51 -16.50 11.40
C PHE A 135 -3.58 -14.99 11.18
N ALA A 136 -4.80 -14.46 11.07
CA ALA A 136 -5.03 -13.03 11.15
C ALA A 136 -5.01 -12.59 12.63
N GLN A 137 -3.96 -11.88 13.03
CA GLN A 137 -3.77 -11.45 14.42
C GLN A 137 -4.38 -10.06 14.63
N LYS A 138 -5.31 -9.94 15.57
CA LYS A 138 -5.87 -8.66 16.03
C LYS A 138 -4.89 -7.92 16.96
N GLY A 139 -4.96 -6.59 17.00
CA GLY A 139 -4.07 -5.70 17.75
C GLY A 139 -2.69 -5.50 17.11
N SER A 140 -2.43 -6.10 15.96
CA SER A 140 -1.13 -6.06 15.27
C SER A 140 -1.19 -5.33 13.93
N GLY A 141 -2.36 -4.85 13.53
CA GLY A 141 -2.57 -4.11 12.29
C GLY A 141 -1.78 -2.81 12.26
N ARG A 142 -1.25 -2.48 11.08
CA ARG A 142 -0.72 -1.15 10.81
C ARG A 142 -1.86 -0.19 10.48
N ASP A 143 -2.68 -0.58 9.51
CA ASP A 143 -3.82 0.17 9.01
C ASP A 143 -5.09 -0.62 9.36
N GLY A 144 -5.53 -0.49 10.61
CA GLY A 144 -6.63 -1.27 11.17
C GLY A 144 -6.21 -2.07 12.40
N ASN A 145 -6.92 -3.15 12.67
CA ASN A 145 -6.73 -3.98 13.85
C ASN A 145 -6.02 -5.30 13.54
N ALA A 146 -6.06 -5.79 12.30
CA ALA A 146 -5.55 -7.10 11.92
C ALA A 146 -4.26 -7.04 11.10
N ALA A 147 -3.46 -8.10 11.18
CA ALA A 147 -2.33 -8.36 10.30
C ALA A 147 -2.11 -9.87 10.11
N LEU A 148 -1.49 -10.26 9.00
CA LEU A 148 -1.02 -11.64 8.82
C LEU A 148 0.12 -11.92 9.79
N TYR A 149 -0.08 -12.88 10.68
CA TYR A 149 0.96 -13.35 11.57
C TYR A 149 1.43 -14.73 11.13
N ILE A 150 2.74 -14.87 10.95
CA ILE A 150 3.40 -16.13 10.59
C ILE A 150 4.38 -16.49 11.70
N SER A 151 4.31 -17.73 12.18
CA SER A 151 5.32 -18.31 13.05
C SER A 151 5.89 -19.56 12.41
N ASN A 152 7.20 -19.64 12.29
CA ASN A 152 7.88 -20.79 11.71
C ASN A 152 9.05 -21.23 12.62
N PRO A 153 8.88 -22.26 13.45
CA PRO A 153 9.96 -22.81 14.26
C PRO A 153 10.88 -23.76 13.48
N THR A 154 10.54 -24.10 12.23
CA THR A 154 11.31 -25.09 11.46
C THR A 154 12.60 -24.48 10.92
N PRO A 155 13.76 -25.12 11.12
CA PRO A 155 15.01 -24.69 10.52
C PRO A 155 14.93 -24.60 8.99
N ARG A 156 15.73 -23.71 8.41
CA ARG A 156 15.80 -23.56 6.96
C ARG A 156 16.33 -24.85 6.34
N GLY A 157 15.64 -25.32 5.30
CA GLY A 157 16.04 -26.52 4.55
C GLY A 157 15.49 -26.52 3.13
N PRO A 158 16.02 -27.38 2.25
CA PRO A 158 15.52 -27.53 0.89
C PRO A 158 14.06 -27.98 0.89
N ASN A 159 13.21 -27.30 0.12
CA ASN A 159 11.77 -27.58 0.00
C ASN A 159 10.98 -27.51 1.33
N VAL A 160 11.53 -26.85 2.35
CA VAL A 160 10.88 -26.65 3.66
C VAL A 160 10.35 -25.22 3.75
N PHE A 161 9.04 -25.04 3.57
CA PHE A 161 8.43 -23.71 3.56
C PHE A 161 6.92 -23.77 3.85
N GLY A 162 6.35 -22.64 4.25
CA GLY A 162 4.90 -22.42 4.30
C GLY A 162 4.50 -21.38 3.26
N THR A 163 3.31 -21.51 2.67
CA THR A 163 2.82 -20.56 1.65
C THR A 163 1.31 -20.42 1.68
N THR A 164 0.86 -19.20 1.36
CA THR A 164 -0.50 -18.83 0.99
C THR A 164 -0.44 -18.04 -0.32
N VAL A 165 -1.51 -18.07 -1.11
CA VAL A 165 -1.56 -17.39 -2.41
C VAL A 165 -2.91 -16.72 -2.59
N GLN A 166 -2.93 -15.56 -3.24
CA GLN A 166 -4.14 -15.01 -3.83
C GLN A 166 -3.95 -14.89 -5.33
N GLN A 167 -4.89 -15.45 -6.11
CA GLN A 167 -4.85 -15.37 -7.57
C GLN A 167 -5.37 -14.00 -7.99
N LEU A 168 -4.54 -13.25 -8.72
CA LEU A 168 -4.84 -11.91 -9.19
C LEU A 168 -4.89 -11.93 -10.72
N ALA A 169 -5.95 -11.36 -11.30
CA ALA A 169 -6.01 -11.14 -12.74
C ALA A 169 -5.21 -9.88 -13.08
N ILE A 170 -4.13 -10.04 -13.85
CA ILE A 170 -3.29 -8.94 -14.34
C ILE A 170 -3.34 -8.87 -15.86
N GLN A 171 -3.24 -7.67 -16.40
CA GLN A 171 -3.15 -7.38 -17.83
C GLN A 171 -1.68 -7.41 -18.30
N PRO A 172 -1.37 -8.09 -19.42
CA PRO A 172 -0.03 -8.07 -20.02
C PRO A 172 0.43 -6.65 -20.37
N GLY A 173 1.72 -6.36 -20.16
CA GLY A 173 2.33 -5.06 -20.49
C GLY A 173 1.94 -3.90 -19.58
N LYS A 174 1.07 -4.13 -18.58
CA LYS A 174 0.71 -3.14 -17.58
C LYS A 174 1.64 -3.24 -16.37
N GLU A 175 2.10 -2.11 -15.87
CA GLU A 175 2.91 -2.04 -14.65
C GLU A 175 2.03 -2.09 -13.40
N TYR A 176 2.50 -2.79 -12.38
CA TYR A 176 1.84 -2.92 -11.09
C TYR A 176 2.81 -2.63 -9.96
N TYR A 177 2.30 -1.99 -8.92
CA TYR A 177 3.05 -1.70 -7.70
C TYR A 177 2.62 -2.65 -6.59
N ILE A 178 3.60 -3.21 -5.88
CA ILE A 178 3.37 -4.03 -4.69
C ILE A 178 3.86 -3.23 -3.50
N THR A 179 2.99 -3.03 -2.53
CA THR A 179 3.32 -2.34 -1.28
C THR A 179 2.86 -3.19 -0.11
N LEU A 180 3.73 -3.33 0.89
CA LEU A 180 3.40 -4.00 2.12
C LEU A 180 4.19 -3.40 3.27
N PHE A 181 3.62 -3.53 4.46
CA PHE A 181 4.32 -3.27 5.70
C PHE A 181 4.49 -4.60 6.43
N ALA A 182 5.74 -4.89 6.81
CA ALA A 182 6.07 -6.11 7.52
C ALA A 182 7.09 -5.82 8.60
N LYS A 183 7.01 -6.63 9.66
CA LYS A 183 8.01 -6.72 10.71
C LYS A 183 8.37 -8.20 10.89
N GLY A 184 9.65 -8.48 11.06
CA GLY A 184 10.15 -9.82 11.36
C GLY A 184 10.91 -9.81 12.68
N LYS A 185 11.02 -10.98 13.30
CA LYS A 185 11.91 -11.22 14.44
C LYS A 185 12.49 -12.62 14.30
N GLY A 186 13.79 -12.78 14.53
CA GLY A 186 14.47 -14.07 14.44
C GLY A 186 14.46 -14.64 13.02
N LEU A 187 14.50 -13.78 11.99
CA LEU A 187 14.59 -14.22 10.61
C LEU A 187 15.99 -14.78 10.35
N ALA A 188 16.09 -16.11 10.25
CA ALA A 188 17.34 -16.85 10.10
C ALA A 188 18.17 -16.47 8.85
N SER A 189 17.59 -15.74 7.89
CA SER A 189 18.25 -15.37 6.63
C SER A 189 17.45 -14.32 5.86
N GLY A 190 18.12 -13.59 4.97
CA GLY A 190 17.47 -12.76 3.97
C GLY A 190 16.57 -13.62 3.08
N GLY A 191 15.31 -13.23 2.95
CA GLY A 191 14.30 -13.98 2.19
C GLY A 191 13.72 -15.20 2.90
N ALA A 192 13.91 -15.34 4.22
CA ALA A 192 13.13 -16.27 5.04
C ALA A 192 11.62 -16.03 4.90
N ILE A 193 11.23 -14.77 4.65
CA ILE A 193 9.92 -14.37 4.15
C ILE A 193 10.13 -13.62 2.83
N ASN A 194 9.34 -13.96 1.81
CA ASN A 194 9.34 -13.30 0.51
C ASN A 194 7.95 -13.34 -0.12
N ILE A 195 7.73 -12.43 -1.08
CA ILE A 195 6.59 -12.48 -2.00
C ILE A 195 7.12 -12.94 -3.34
N SER A 196 6.52 -14.00 -3.90
CA SER A 196 6.69 -14.40 -5.29
C SER A 196 5.48 -13.96 -6.12
N VAL A 197 5.73 -13.60 -7.38
CA VAL A 197 4.68 -13.12 -8.30
C VAL A 197 4.52 -14.00 -9.54
N ASP A 198 5.27 -15.09 -9.63
CA ASP A 198 5.19 -16.07 -10.71
C ASP A 198 5.07 -17.51 -10.15
N PRO A 199 4.38 -18.42 -10.86
CA PRO A 199 4.20 -19.80 -10.41
C PRO A 199 5.49 -20.61 -10.23
N ALA A 200 6.60 -20.20 -10.85
CA ALA A 200 7.90 -20.85 -10.74
C ALA A 200 8.79 -20.24 -9.65
N TRP A 201 8.29 -19.24 -8.92
CA TRP A 201 8.99 -18.52 -7.84
C TRP A 201 10.35 -17.94 -8.25
N LYS A 202 10.48 -17.57 -9.53
CA LYS A 202 11.69 -16.96 -10.08
C LYS A 202 11.75 -15.46 -9.77
N ILE A 203 10.60 -14.81 -9.69
CA ILE A 203 10.45 -13.37 -9.50
C ILE A 203 9.99 -13.13 -8.06
N ARG A 204 10.90 -12.60 -7.24
CA ARG A 204 10.69 -12.34 -5.81
C ARG A 204 10.98 -10.88 -5.48
N PRO A 205 10.09 -9.95 -5.84
CA PRO A 205 10.36 -8.52 -5.74
C PRO A 205 10.54 -8.04 -4.30
N ILE A 206 9.95 -8.75 -3.32
CA ILE A 206 10.04 -8.37 -1.91
C ILE A 206 10.56 -9.54 -1.09
N HIS A 207 11.57 -9.27 -0.27
CA HIS A 207 12.11 -10.20 0.71
C HIS A 207 12.47 -9.44 1.98
N LEU A 208 12.21 -10.05 3.14
CA LEU A 208 12.61 -9.45 4.40
C LEU A 208 14.09 -9.73 4.69
N PRO A 209 14.83 -8.75 5.24
CA PRO A 209 16.21 -8.96 5.65
C PRO A 209 16.28 -9.91 6.85
N ALA A 210 17.44 -10.55 7.05
CA ALA A 210 17.70 -11.31 8.27
C ALA A 210 17.68 -10.39 9.48
N ASN A 211 17.21 -10.90 10.62
CA ASN A 211 17.34 -10.21 11.91
C ASN A 211 17.39 -11.23 13.05
N GLY A 212 18.52 -11.22 13.78
CA GLY A 212 18.76 -12.09 14.93
C GLY A 212 17.80 -11.85 16.08
#